data_AF-A0A3B9K1M6-F1
#
_entry.id   AF-A0A3B9K1M6-F1
#
_cell.length_a   1.000
_cell.length_b   1.000
_cell.length_c   1.000
_cell.angle_alpha   90.00
_cell.angle_beta   90.00
_cell.angle_gamma   90.00
#
_symmetry.space_group_name_H-M   'P 1'
#
loop_
_entity.id
_entity.type
_entity.pdbx_description
1 polymer ?
#
loop_
_entity_poly.entity_id
_entity_poly.type
_entity_poly.pdbx_seq_one_letter_code
_entity_poly.pdbx_strand_id
1 'polypeptide(L)'
;MARLTSEDYKNAINSLEIYGSYSEAARFLGIPRETFRDRVKRALKLDYYPDNLENDFSVENLPDEIAPVEELISRRKTEYKRKSKFSEARRLINVKVKMDGPIGICHFGDPHVDDPGTDILALEQHVEIVKKTKGMFGGNIGDQQNLWVGRLARLYGEQSTSAQESWVLTEWLIRSIQWLYIIGGNHDCWAGTGDPLKWITRNQKGIFEYHGARLNLNFPNGKEVRVNARHDFRGYSQWNPVHGPSKAIQMGWRDHILTAGHKHISGAAILKCPATGLISHALRCAGYKKHDRYAEELGLPDQNISPCVITIIDPRFEDNDPRLITVLWDVEEAAEFLTYKRQKHASI
;
A
#
# COMPACT_ATOMS: atom_id res chain seq x y z
N MET A 1 -48.32 23.29 -3.29
CA MET A 1 -48.23 24.01 -2.00
C MET A 1 -46.81 24.54 -1.85
N ALA A 2 -46.64 25.83 -1.54
CA ALA A 2 -45.32 26.41 -1.27
C ALA A 2 -44.68 25.70 -0.07
N ARG A 3 -43.37 25.44 -0.15
CA ARG A 3 -42.60 24.80 0.92
C ARG A 3 -42.35 25.84 2.00
N LEU A 4 -42.74 25.55 3.24
CA LEU A 4 -42.50 26.42 4.40
C LEU A 4 -41.00 26.62 4.61
N THR A 5 -40.57 27.87 4.81
CA THR A 5 -39.19 28.26 5.10
C THR A 5 -38.93 28.35 6.61
N SER A 6 -37.68 28.47 7.03
CA SER A 6 -37.34 28.73 8.46
C SER A 6 -37.96 30.04 8.97
N GLU A 7 -38.07 31.03 8.09
CA GLU A 7 -38.68 32.34 8.39
C GLU A 7 -40.19 32.23 8.66
N ASP A 8 -40.87 31.34 7.93
CA ASP A 8 -42.29 31.05 8.16
C ASP A 8 -42.56 30.49 9.55
N TYR A 9 -41.67 29.65 10.06
CA TYR A 9 -41.80 29.02 11.39
C TYR A 9 -41.50 30.01 12.52
N LYS A 10 -40.44 30.82 12.38
CA LYS A 10 -40.12 31.89 13.33
C LYS A 10 -41.25 32.91 13.43
N ASN A 11 -41.76 33.38 12.29
CA ASN A 11 -42.87 34.33 12.25
C ASN A 11 -44.14 33.79 12.90
N ALA A 12 -44.42 32.49 12.78
CA ALA A 12 -45.57 31.89 13.42
C ALA A 12 -45.45 31.84 14.95
N ILE A 13 -44.27 31.53 15.49
CA ILE A 13 -44.02 31.52 16.94
C ILE A 13 -44.05 32.94 17.50
N ASN A 14 -43.34 33.89 16.87
CA ASN A 14 -43.32 35.29 17.31
C ASN A 14 -44.73 35.91 17.27
N SER A 15 -45.53 35.59 16.25
CA SER A 15 -46.92 36.07 16.18
C SER A 15 -47.81 35.47 17.28
N LEU A 16 -47.62 34.19 17.63
CA LEU A 16 -48.39 33.59 18.74
C LEU A 16 -48.05 34.26 20.07
N GLU A 17 -46.78 34.60 20.28
CA GLU A 17 -46.32 35.29 21.49
C GLU A 17 -46.86 36.72 21.58
N ILE A 18 -46.78 37.50 20.49
CA ILE A 18 -47.25 38.90 20.46
C ILE A 18 -48.76 39.00 20.68
N TYR A 19 -49.54 38.14 20.02
CA TYR A 19 -51.01 38.24 20.05
C TYR A 19 -51.67 37.35 21.10
N GLY A 20 -50.94 36.45 21.75
CA GLY A 20 -51.42 35.59 22.85
C GLY A 20 -52.51 34.56 22.48
N SER A 21 -53.09 34.65 21.27
CA SER A 21 -54.13 33.73 20.81
C SER A 21 -53.88 33.23 19.38
N TYR A 22 -54.11 31.92 19.16
CA TYR A 22 -53.99 31.30 17.84
C TYR A 22 -54.92 31.93 16.79
N SER A 23 -56.06 32.46 17.21
CA SER A 23 -57.06 33.03 16.30
C SER A 23 -56.66 34.43 15.82
N GLU A 24 -56.08 35.25 16.69
CA GLU A 24 -55.62 36.60 16.32
C GLU A 24 -54.31 36.55 15.55
N ALA A 25 -53.37 35.69 15.96
CA ALA A 25 -52.11 35.49 15.25
C ALA A 25 -52.31 34.93 13.83
N ALA A 26 -53.25 33.98 13.66
CA ALA A 26 -53.60 33.46 12.34
C ALA A 26 -54.25 34.53 11.44
N ARG A 27 -55.10 35.39 12.02
CA ARG A 27 -55.75 36.50 11.30
C ARG A 27 -54.73 37.55 10.86
N PHE A 28 -53.78 37.89 11.73
CA PHE A 28 -52.69 38.81 11.40
C PHE A 28 -51.85 38.31 10.21
N LEU A 29 -51.51 37.02 10.21
CA LEU A 29 -50.75 36.40 9.11
C LEU A 29 -51.61 36.06 7.88
N GLY A 30 -52.91 36.32 7.89
CA GLY A 30 -53.82 36.06 6.78
C GLY A 30 -53.98 34.56 6.44
N ILE A 31 -53.75 33.65 7.40
CA ILE A 31 -53.84 32.20 7.18
C ILE A 31 -54.94 31.55 8.02
N PRO A 32 -55.48 30.38 7.60
CA PRO A 32 -56.45 29.66 8.41
C PRO A 32 -55.88 29.25 9.78
N ARG A 33 -56.71 29.33 10.82
CA ARG A 33 -56.33 29.00 12.21
C ARG A 33 -55.68 27.62 12.36
N GLU A 34 -56.24 26.61 11.68
CA GLU A 34 -55.70 25.25 11.70
C GLU A 34 -54.31 25.19 11.04
N THR A 35 -54.10 25.92 9.95
CA THR A 35 -52.79 26.03 9.27
C THR A 35 -51.76 26.72 10.18
N PHE A 36 -52.15 27.78 10.89
CA PHE A 36 -51.30 28.45 11.86
C PHE A 36 -50.94 27.52 13.02
N ARG A 37 -51.93 26.80 13.59
CA ARG A 37 -51.70 25.84 14.68
C ARG A 37 -50.70 24.75 14.28
N ASP A 38 -50.87 24.18 13.08
CA ASP A 38 -49.95 23.16 12.57
C ASP A 38 -48.54 23.71 12.30
N ARG A 39 -48.45 24.97 11.85
CA ARG A 39 -47.17 25.67 11.65
C ARG A 39 -46.43 25.90 12.97
N VAL A 40 -47.12 26.36 14.02
CA VAL A 40 -46.56 26.50 15.38
C VAL A 40 -46.13 25.14 15.94
N LYS A 41 -46.97 24.10 15.82
CA LYS A 41 -46.66 22.75 16.31
C LYS A 41 -45.39 22.18 15.64
N ARG A 42 -45.20 22.44 14.35
CA ARG A 42 -43.99 22.04 13.62
C ARG A 42 -42.78 22.89 14.01
N ALA A 43 -42.96 24.19 14.23
CA ALA A 43 -41.90 25.08 14.66
C ALA A 43 -41.33 24.66 16.03
N LEU A 44 -42.20 24.37 17.02
CA LEU A 44 -41.78 23.86 18.33
C LEU A 44 -41.09 22.49 18.25
N LYS A 45 -41.54 21.60 17.35
CA LYS A 45 -40.89 20.29 17.12
C LYS A 45 -39.48 20.42 16.51
N LEU A 46 -39.19 21.55 15.87
CA LEU A 46 -37.92 21.85 15.22
C LEU A 46 -37.06 22.81 16.05
N ASP A 47 -37.37 22.97 17.34
CA ASP A 47 -36.64 23.83 18.30
C ASP A 47 -36.55 25.31 17.87
N TYR A 48 -37.56 25.83 17.16
CA TYR A 48 -37.74 27.27 17.04
C TYR A 48 -38.40 27.79 18.33
N TYR A 49 -37.83 28.82 18.93
CA TYR A 49 -38.34 29.51 20.12
C TYR A 49 -38.64 30.97 19.77
N PRO A 50 -39.51 31.66 20.54
CA PRO A 50 -39.77 33.07 20.33
C PRO A 50 -38.50 33.89 20.59
N ASP A 51 -38.24 34.91 19.78
CA ASP A 51 -37.03 35.74 19.92
C ASP A 51 -37.04 36.60 21.21
N ASN A 52 -38.18 36.72 21.90
CA ASN A 52 -38.39 37.64 23.02
C ASN A 52 -38.52 36.97 24.41
N LEU A 53 -38.00 35.76 24.60
CA LEU A 53 -37.72 35.30 25.96
C LEU A 53 -36.58 36.17 26.51
N GLU A 54 -36.92 37.25 27.22
CA GLU A 54 -36.01 37.93 28.14
C GLU A 54 -35.52 36.87 29.14
N ASN A 55 -34.35 36.31 28.84
CA ASN A 55 -33.68 35.43 29.78
C ASN A 55 -33.14 36.32 30.90
N ASP A 56 -33.64 36.15 32.12
CA ASP A 56 -33.18 36.83 33.36
C ASP A 56 -31.71 36.54 33.70
N PHE A 57 -31.01 35.78 32.87
CA PHE A 57 -29.61 35.42 33.01
C PHE A 57 -28.92 35.42 31.64
N SER A 58 -27.67 35.86 31.62
CA SER A 58 -26.75 35.60 30.51
C SER A 58 -25.74 34.55 30.96
N VAL A 59 -25.55 33.52 30.15
CA VAL A 59 -24.47 32.56 30.34
C VAL A 59 -23.27 33.09 29.56
N GLU A 60 -22.08 33.06 30.16
CA GLU A 60 -20.85 33.36 29.43
C GLU A 60 -20.72 32.42 28.23
N ASN A 61 -20.14 32.91 27.13
CA ASN A 61 -19.82 32.05 25.99
C ASN A 61 -18.81 31.00 26.43
N LEU A 62 -19.30 29.79 26.70
CA LEU A 62 -18.45 28.65 27.00
C LEU A 62 -17.67 28.27 25.73
N PRO A 63 -16.36 28.02 25.83
CA PRO A 63 -15.59 27.56 24.69
C PRO A 63 -16.12 26.20 24.23
N ASP A 64 -16.32 26.04 22.92
CA ASP A 64 -16.62 24.74 22.32
C ASP A 64 -15.33 23.92 22.23
N GLU A 65 -15.40 22.63 22.55
CA GLU A 65 -14.27 21.70 22.38
C GLU A 65 -13.92 21.51 20.90
N ILE A 66 -14.91 21.70 20.03
CA ILE A 66 -14.76 21.55 18.58
C ILE A 66 -14.35 22.89 17.98
N ALA A 67 -13.18 22.88 17.31
CA ALA A 67 -12.71 24.03 16.56
C ALA A 67 -13.74 24.49 15.49
N PRO A 68 -13.85 25.80 15.21
CA PRO A 68 -14.71 26.32 14.15
C PRO A 68 -14.48 25.63 12.80
N VAL A 69 -15.54 25.53 12.00
CA VAL A 69 -15.50 24.82 10.72
C VAL A 69 -14.44 25.38 9.78
N GLU A 70 -14.17 26.69 9.81
CA GLU A 70 -13.14 27.36 9.02
C GLU A 70 -11.73 26.87 9.39
N GLU A 71 -11.47 26.66 10.68
CA GLU A 71 -10.20 26.13 11.18
C GLU A 71 -10.02 24.67 10.75
N LEU A 72 -11.08 23.85 10.91
CA LEU A 72 -11.08 22.45 10.48
C LEU A 72 -10.81 22.34 8.97
N ILE A 73 -11.47 23.16 8.14
CA ILE A 73 -11.26 23.22 6.69
C ILE A 73 -9.81 23.62 6.37
N SER A 74 -9.26 24.62 7.07
CA SER A 74 -7.87 25.05 6.89
C SER A 74 -6.87 23.92 7.19
N ARG A 75 -7.07 23.21 8.31
CA ARG A 75 -6.26 22.04 8.69
C ARG A 75 -6.35 20.95 7.62
N ARG A 76 -7.56 20.61 7.16
CA ARG A 76 -7.78 19.60 6.11
C ARG A 76 -7.11 19.97 4.78
N LYS A 77 -7.15 21.24 4.36
CA LYS A 77 -6.46 21.71 3.14
C LYS A 77 -4.95 21.48 3.24
N THR A 78 -4.35 21.75 4.39
CA THR A 78 -2.92 21.55 4.63
C THR A 78 -2.55 20.07 4.64
N GLU A 79 -3.32 19.24 5.34
CA GLU A 79 -3.18 17.79 5.34
C GLU A 79 -3.27 17.20 3.93
N TYR A 80 -4.27 17.63 3.15
CA TYR A 80 -4.45 17.19 1.77
C TYR A 80 -3.26 17.54 0.89
N LYS A 81 -2.77 18.79 0.95
CA LYS A 81 -1.59 19.20 0.18
C LYS A 81 -0.37 18.33 0.49
N ARG A 82 -0.12 18.03 1.77
CA ARG A 82 0.97 17.16 2.20
C ARG A 82 0.77 15.72 1.69
N LYS A 83 -0.42 15.16 1.88
CA LYS A 83 -0.76 13.79 1.45
C LYS A 83 -0.72 13.63 -0.07
N SER A 84 -1.19 14.63 -0.82
CA SER A 84 -1.16 14.67 -2.27
C SER A 84 0.28 14.71 -2.78
N LYS A 85 1.12 15.64 -2.30
CA LYS A 85 2.57 15.66 -2.65
C LYS A 85 3.27 14.34 -2.33
N PHE A 86 3.01 13.78 -1.15
CA PHE A 86 3.55 12.49 -0.73
C PHE A 86 3.15 11.35 -1.67
N SER A 87 1.87 11.31 -2.07
CA SER A 87 1.31 10.28 -2.96
C SER A 87 1.81 10.43 -4.40
N GLU A 88 1.88 11.65 -4.92
CA GLU A 88 2.39 11.94 -6.27
C GLU A 88 3.86 11.52 -6.41
N ALA A 89 4.70 11.88 -5.43
CA ALA A 89 6.11 11.52 -5.41
C ALA A 89 6.37 9.99 -5.36
N ARG A 90 5.38 9.20 -4.94
CA ARG A 90 5.45 7.73 -4.83
C ARG A 90 4.82 7.00 -6.01
N ARG A 91 4.22 7.70 -6.97
CA ARG A 91 3.65 7.07 -8.18
C ARG A 91 4.71 6.42 -9.06
N LEU A 92 5.87 7.05 -9.16
CA LEU A 92 7.06 6.55 -9.85
C LEU A 92 8.29 7.18 -9.19
N ILE A 93 9.07 6.37 -8.49
CA ILE A 93 10.22 6.83 -7.72
C ILE A 93 11.48 6.69 -8.58
N ASN A 94 12.10 7.82 -8.90
CA ASN A 94 13.35 7.83 -9.66
C ASN A 94 14.52 7.37 -8.77
N VAL A 95 15.20 6.30 -9.19
CA VAL A 95 16.37 5.74 -8.53
C VAL A 95 17.56 5.90 -9.46
N LYS A 96 18.58 6.65 -9.04
CA LYS A 96 19.80 6.81 -9.83
C LYS A 96 20.73 5.62 -9.61
N VAL A 97 20.90 4.79 -10.64
CA VAL A 97 21.90 3.71 -10.64
C VAL A 97 23.27 4.36 -10.84
N LYS A 98 24.14 4.23 -9.84
CA LYS A 98 25.46 4.89 -9.85
C LYS A 98 26.54 4.06 -10.54
N MET A 99 26.32 2.75 -10.65
CA MET A 99 27.28 1.86 -11.25
C MET A 99 27.03 1.70 -12.75
N ASP A 100 28.12 1.59 -13.48
CA ASP A 100 28.08 1.33 -14.91
C ASP A 100 27.95 -0.18 -15.22
N GLY A 101 27.35 -0.46 -16.37
CA GLY A 101 27.09 -1.80 -16.90
C GLY A 101 25.91 -2.55 -16.26
N PRO A 102 25.79 -3.86 -16.54
CA PRO A 102 24.66 -4.67 -16.11
C PRO A 102 24.52 -4.79 -14.59
N ILE A 103 23.29 -4.81 -14.09
CA ILE A 103 22.98 -5.03 -12.67
C ILE A 103 22.03 -6.22 -12.51
N GLY A 104 22.02 -6.83 -11.33
CA GLY A 104 21.06 -7.85 -10.94
C GLY A 104 20.16 -7.37 -9.81
N ILE A 105 18.91 -7.83 -9.80
CA ILE A 105 18.00 -7.70 -8.65
C ILE A 105 17.55 -9.10 -8.29
N CYS A 106 17.91 -9.57 -7.10
CA CYS A 106 17.35 -10.79 -6.52
C CYS A 106 16.07 -10.41 -5.78
N HIS A 107 14.92 -10.82 -6.31
CA HIS A 107 13.61 -10.56 -5.73
C HIS A 107 13.26 -11.68 -4.75
N PHE A 108 13.54 -11.46 -3.47
CA PHE A 108 13.13 -12.32 -2.36
C PHE A 108 11.62 -12.22 -2.22
N GLY A 109 10.94 -13.36 -2.26
CA GLY A 109 9.54 -13.43 -1.84
C GLY A 109 9.43 -13.57 -0.33
N ASP A 110 8.39 -14.24 0.15
CA ASP A 110 7.88 -14.21 1.52
C ASP A 110 8.83 -14.91 2.52
N PRO A 111 9.65 -14.17 3.31
CA PRO A 111 10.67 -14.80 4.15
C PRO A 111 10.10 -15.57 5.35
N HIS A 112 9.12 -15.00 6.05
CA HIS A 112 8.61 -15.52 7.33
C HIS A 112 9.73 -16.02 8.26
N VAL A 113 10.72 -15.17 8.49
CA VAL A 113 12.01 -15.53 9.12
C VAL A 113 11.86 -16.08 10.54
N ASP A 114 10.73 -15.82 11.18
CA ASP A 114 10.36 -16.27 12.53
C ASP A 114 9.74 -17.68 12.56
N ASP A 115 9.35 -18.23 11.41
CA ASP A 115 8.71 -19.54 11.33
C ASP A 115 9.73 -20.69 11.34
N PRO A 116 9.52 -21.75 12.14
CA PRO A 116 10.37 -22.95 12.09
C PRO A 116 10.27 -23.71 10.75
N GLY A 117 9.21 -23.49 9.96
CA GLY A 117 9.07 -24.03 8.61
C GLY A 117 9.84 -23.27 7.53
N THR A 118 10.55 -22.20 7.89
CA THR A 118 11.37 -21.40 6.98
C THR A 118 12.74 -22.03 6.76
N ASP A 119 13.12 -22.18 5.49
CA ASP A 119 14.46 -22.60 5.08
C ASP A 119 15.45 -21.44 5.26
N ILE A 120 15.84 -21.24 6.51
CA ILE A 120 16.75 -20.17 6.94
C ILE A 120 18.15 -20.34 6.34
N LEU A 121 18.56 -21.59 6.06
CA LEU A 121 19.84 -21.91 5.44
C LEU A 121 19.88 -21.37 4.00
N ALA A 122 18.85 -21.65 3.20
CA ALA A 122 18.75 -21.09 1.85
C ALA A 122 18.67 -19.55 1.88
N LEU A 123 17.92 -18.99 2.83
CA LEU A 123 17.83 -17.53 2.98
C LEU A 123 19.20 -16.90 3.27
N GLU A 124 19.95 -17.46 4.23
CA GLU A 124 21.30 -16.99 4.58
C GLU A 124 22.27 -17.12 3.39
N GLN A 125 22.25 -18.26 2.69
CA GLN A 125 23.08 -18.48 1.51
C GLN A 125 22.79 -17.44 0.42
N HIS A 126 21.51 -17.20 0.09
CA HIS A 126 21.13 -16.21 -0.91
C HIS A 126 21.52 -14.79 -0.51
N VAL A 127 21.36 -14.43 0.76
CA VAL A 127 21.84 -13.16 1.34
C VAL A 127 23.34 -13.00 1.13
N GLU A 128 24.12 -14.03 1.43
CA GLU A 128 25.58 -14.00 1.29
C GLU A 128 26.04 -13.94 -0.17
N ILE A 129 25.34 -14.62 -1.10
CA ILE A 129 25.61 -14.49 -2.54
C ILE A 129 25.35 -13.05 -2.99
N VAL A 130 24.17 -12.50 -2.72
CA VAL A 130 23.82 -11.13 -3.12
C VAL A 130 24.82 -10.10 -2.57
N LYS A 131 25.27 -10.29 -1.33
CA LYS A 131 26.27 -9.44 -0.68
C LYS A 131 27.64 -9.48 -1.35
N LYS A 132 28.07 -10.66 -1.83
CA LYS A 132 29.38 -10.87 -2.46
C LYS A 132 29.39 -10.50 -3.94
N THR A 133 28.25 -10.61 -4.63
CA THR A 133 28.18 -10.39 -6.07
C THR A 133 28.10 -8.90 -6.43
N LYS A 134 29.17 -8.40 -7.06
CA LYS A 134 29.23 -7.00 -7.52
C LYS A 134 28.10 -6.68 -8.51
N GLY A 135 27.23 -5.76 -8.11
CA GLY A 135 26.11 -5.28 -8.92
C GLY A 135 24.83 -6.07 -8.79
N MET A 136 24.78 -7.06 -7.90
CA MET A 136 23.55 -7.68 -7.44
C MET A 136 22.98 -6.86 -6.28
N PHE A 137 21.68 -6.57 -6.33
CA PHE A 137 20.94 -5.90 -5.25
C PHE A 137 19.80 -6.79 -4.76
N GLY A 138 19.42 -6.67 -3.50
CA GLY A 138 18.21 -7.32 -2.97
C GLY A 138 16.96 -6.51 -3.29
N GLY A 139 15.87 -7.18 -3.65
CA GLY A 139 14.51 -6.65 -3.59
C GLY A 139 13.67 -7.57 -2.75
N ASN A 140 12.87 -7.05 -1.82
CA ASN A 140 12.04 -7.87 -0.93
C ASN A 140 10.56 -7.57 -1.16
N ILE A 141 9.73 -8.62 -1.28
CA ILE A 141 8.32 -8.53 -1.65
C ILE A 141 7.35 -8.58 -0.44
N GLY A 142 7.88 -8.71 0.78
CA GLY A 142 7.11 -8.58 2.02
C GLY A 142 6.97 -9.88 2.79
N ASP A 143 6.20 -9.81 3.88
CA ASP A 143 5.97 -10.87 4.84
C ASP A 143 7.27 -11.34 5.52
N GLN A 144 8.00 -10.37 6.10
CA GLN A 144 9.29 -10.64 6.75
C GLN A 144 9.16 -11.70 7.86
N GLN A 145 8.02 -11.69 8.54
CA GLN A 145 7.66 -12.55 9.66
C GLN A 145 6.14 -12.78 9.66
N ASN A 146 5.63 -13.69 10.48
CA ASN A 146 4.23 -14.10 10.43
C ASN A 146 3.24 -13.13 11.07
N LEU A 147 3.57 -12.50 12.19
CA LEU A 147 2.68 -11.51 12.84
C LEU A 147 1.20 -11.94 12.96
N TRP A 148 0.92 -13.21 13.27
CA TRP A 148 -0.45 -13.75 13.26
C TRP A 148 -1.45 -12.90 14.05
N VAL A 149 -2.64 -12.65 13.49
CA VAL A 149 -3.71 -11.88 14.13
C VAL A 149 -5.08 -12.55 13.99
N GLY A 150 -6.03 -12.12 14.83
CA GLY A 150 -7.42 -12.58 14.76
C GLY A 150 -7.54 -14.09 14.89
N ARG A 151 -8.23 -14.75 13.95
CA ARG A 151 -8.41 -16.21 13.95
C ARG A 151 -7.11 -16.99 13.75
N LEU A 152 -6.10 -16.36 13.14
CA LEU A 152 -4.79 -16.97 12.89
C LEU A 152 -3.88 -16.89 14.11
N ALA A 153 -4.20 -16.07 15.12
CA ALA A 153 -3.38 -15.94 16.33
C ALA A 153 -3.14 -17.28 17.07
N ARG A 154 -4.04 -18.26 16.89
CA ARG A 154 -3.85 -19.63 17.39
C ARG A 154 -2.54 -20.28 16.90
N LEU A 155 -2.05 -19.90 15.72
CA LEU A 155 -0.85 -20.46 15.10
C LEU A 155 0.43 -20.09 15.84
N TYR A 156 0.42 -19.06 16.71
CA TYR A 156 1.53 -18.82 17.63
C TYR A 156 1.75 -19.99 18.60
N GLY A 157 0.72 -20.78 18.91
CA GLY A 157 0.88 -21.98 19.74
C GLY A 157 1.71 -23.08 19.08
N GLU A 158 2.00 -22.94 17.79
CA GLU A 158 2.78 -23.88 16.97
C GLU A 158 4.15 -23.31 16.59
N GLN A 159 4.46 -22.09 17.01
CA GLN A 159 5.75 -21.44 16.77
C GLN A 159 6.63 -21.49 18.02
N SER A 160 7.91 -21.83 17.81
CA SER A 160 8.91 -21.83 18.88
C SER A 160 9.48 -20.43 19.17
N THR A 161 9.32 -19.51 18.22
CA THR A 161 9.92 -18.17 18.26
C THR A 161 8.99 -17.21 19.01
N SER A 162 9.54 -16.48 19.98
CA SER A 162 8.81 -15.39 20.64
C SER A 162 8.67 -14.17 19.72
N ALA A 163 7.72 -13.28 20.04
CA ALA A 163 7.55 -12.02 19.31
C ALA A 163 8.83 -11.14 19.33
N GLN A 164 9.63 -11.20 20.41
CA GLN A 164 10.88 -10.45 20.49
C GLN A 164 11.95 -11.06 19.57
N GLU A 165 12.11 -12.38 19.59
CA GLU A 165 13.05 -13.09 18.69
C GLU A 165 12.68 -12.87 17.22
N SER A 166 11.38 -12.84 16.90
CA SER A 166 10.87 -12.57 15.54
C SER A 166 11.36 -11.21 15.01
N TRP A 167 11.38 -10.19 15.86
CA TRP A 167 11.92 -8.87 15.50
C TRP A 167 13.45 -8.87 15.40
N VAL A 168 14.16 -9.63 16.23
CA VAL A 168 15.63 -9.78 16.11
C VAL A 168 16.00 -10.41 14.77
N LEU A 169 15.29 -11.47 14.37
CA LEU A 169 15.49 -12.15 13.08
C LEU A 169 15.13 -11.24 11.89
N THR A 170 14.02 -10.50 12.01
CA THR A 170 13.62 -9.50 11.01
C THR A 170 14.68 -8.40 10.87
N GLU A 171 15.18 -7.87 11.99
CA GLU A 171 16.23 -6.86 11.99
C GLU A 171 17.54 -7.38 11.38
N TRP A 172 17.93 -8.63 11.67
CA TRP A 172 19.06 -9.30 11.03
C TRP A 172 18.87 -9.30 9.51
N LEU A 173 17.77 -9.84 9.00
CA LEU A 173 17.52 -9.96 7.56
C LEU A 173 17.56 -8.60 6.85
N ILE A 174 16.86 -7.60 7.41
CA ILE A 174 16.81 -6.26 6.82
C ILE A 174 18.19 -5.61 6.82
N ARG A 175 19.07 -5.90 7.79
CA ARG A 175 20.43 -5.32 7.85
C ARG A 175 21.48 -6.10 7.07
N SER A 176 21.23 -7.36 6.71
CA SER A 176 22.23 -8.24 6.10
C SER A 176 22.73 -7.77 4.73
N ILE A 177 21.88 -7.11 3.95
CA ILE A 177 22.23 -6.54 2.63
C ILE A 177 21.66 -5.15 2.41
N GLN A 178 22.14 -4.49 1.36
CA GLN A 178 21.50 -3.29 0.84
C GLN A 178 20.34 -3.67 -0.06
N TRP A 179 19.13 -3.35 0.40
CA TRP A 179 17.91 -3.56 -0.36
C TRP A 179 17.69 -2.38 -1.31
N LEU A 180 17.41 -2.64 -2.58
CA LEU A 180 16.91 -1.65 -3.53
C LEU A 180 15.50 -1.21 -3.16
N TYR A 181 14.69 -2.18 -2.76
CA TYR A 181 13.38 -1.95 -2.18
C TYR A 181 13.01 -3.05 -1.19
N ILE A 182 12.12 -2.70 -0.27
CA ILE A 182 11.45 -3.62 0.66
C ILE A 182 9.96 -3.26 0.59
N ILE A 183 9.14 -4.22 0.21
CA ILE A 183 7.69 -4.09 0.23
C ILE A 183 7.19 -4.67 1.55
N GLY A 184 6.21 -4.02 2.18
CA GLY A 184 5.46 -4.65 3.27
C GLY A 184 4.42 -5.60 2.71
N GLY A 185 4.34 -6.81 3.26
CA GLY A 185 3.29 -7.76 2.96
C GLY A 185 2.07 -7.60 3.86
N ASN A 186 1.09 -8.49 3.72
CA ASN A 186 -0.08 -8.40 4.60
C ASN A 186 0.27 -8.73 6.05
N HIS A 187 1.22 -9.64 6.29
CA HIS A 187 1.67 -9.98 7.63
C HIS A 187 2.36 -8.78 8.27
N ASP A 188 3.23 -8.08 7.53
CA ASP A 188 3.87 -6.86 8.01
C ASP A 188 2.85 -5.77 8.39
N CYS A 189 1.78 -5.63 7.60
CA CYS A 189 0.72 -4.65 7.87
C CYS A 189 -0.09 -4.96 9.14
N TRP A 190 -0.09 -6.20 9.63
CA TRP A 190 -0.84 -6.59 10.83
C TRP A 190 -0.26 -6.03 12.13
N ALA A 191 1.01 -5.59 12.13
CA ALA A 191 1.62 -4.89 13.27
C ALA A 191 0.98 -3.51 13.56
N GLY A 192 0.21 -2.95 12.61
CA GLY A 192 -0.56 -1.72 12.82
C GLY A 192 0.30 -0.46 12.96
N THR A 193 -0.18 0.51 13.75
CA THR A 193 0.46 1.84 13.86
C THR A 193 1.79 1.84 14.61
N GLY A 194 2.08 0.78 15.37
CA GLY A 194 3.30 0.61 16.15
C GLY A 194 4.39 -0.21 15.45
N ASP A 195 4.21 -0.54 14.17
CA ASP A 195 5.15 -1.39 13.42
C ASP A 195 6.58 -0.81 13.38
N PRO A 196 7.57 -1.50 13.96
CA PRO A 196 8.95 -1.05 13.98
C PRO A 196 9.67 -1.20 12.63
N LEU A 197 9.10 -1.86 11.60
CA LEU A 197 9.76 -2.04 10.31
C LEU A 197 10.23 -0.71 9.69
N LYS A 198 9.39 0.33 9.74
CA LYS A 198 9.78 1.68 9.29
C LYS A 198 11.04 2.20 9.98
N TRP A 199 11.22 1.88 11.26
CA TRP A 199 12.38 2.28 12.04
C TRP A 199 13.58 1.40 11.74
N ILE A 200 13.39 0.09 11.60
CA ILE A 200 14.45 -0.86 11.23
C ILE A 200 15.01 -0.51 9.83
N THR A 201 14.14 -0.16 8.89
CA THR A 201 14.53 0.18 7.51
C THR A 201 15.09 1.60 7.36
N ARG A 202 15.08 2.45 8.40
CA ARG A 202 15.42 3.88 8.30
C ARG A 202 16.83 4.17 7.79
N ASN A 203 17.75 3.23 7.99
CA ASN A 203 19.15 3.34 7.56
C ASN A 203 19.39 2.69 6.19
N GLN A 204 18.39 2.03 5.61
CA GLN A 204 18.47 1.52 4.25
C GLN A 204 18.42 2.68 3.26
N LYS A 205 19.26 2.60 2.22
CA LYS A 205 19.25 3.58 1.13
C LYS A 205 18.13 3.31 0.11
N GLY A 206 17.68 2.07 0.03
CA GLY A 206 16.53 1.68 -0.78
C GLY A 206 15.21 2.15 -0.19
N ILE A 207 14.15 1.81 -0.89
CA ILE A 207 12.81 2.29 -0.60
C ILE A 207 12.04 1.26 0.21
N PHE A 208 11.35 1.70 1.26
CA PHE A 208 10.39 0.89 1.99
C PHE A 208 8.97 1.40 1.73
N GLU A 209 8.06 0.53 1.28
CA GLU A 209 6.65 0.85 1.04
C GLU A 209 5.72 -0.34 1.37
N TYR A 210 4.64 -0.12 2.13
CA TYR A 210 3.72 -1.21 2.53
C TYR A 210 2.83 -1.77 1.41
N HIS A 211 2.58 -1.01 0.35
CA HIS A 211 1.56 -1.38 -0.65
C HIS A 211 2.13 -1.45 -2.06
N GLY A 212 3.45 -1.66 -2.14
CA GLY A 212 4.21 -1.72 -3.37
C GLY A 212 4.96 -0.43 -3.70
N ALA A 213 6.02 -0.59 -4.49
CA ALA A 213 6.85 0.49 -4.99
C ALA A 213 7.00 0.36 -6.50
N ARG A 214 6.88 1.49 -7.19
CA ARG A 214 7.16 1.59 -8.62
C ARG A 214 8.41 2.46 -8.82
N LEU A 215 9.47 1.86 -9.32
CA LEU A 215 10.79 2.45 -9.45
C LEU A 215 11.08 2.74 -10.91
N ASN A 216 11.74 3.87 -11.18
CA ASN A 216 12.39 4.15 -12.44
C ASN A 216 13.90 4.14 -12.22
N LEU A 217 14.56 3.08 -12.65
CA LEU A 217 16.00 2.91 -12.55
C LEU A 217 16.67 3.69 -13.68
N ASN A 218 17.35 4.78 -13.34
CA ASN A 218 18.04 5.64 -14.29
C ASN A 218 19.52 5.26 -14.33
N PHE A 219 19.95 4.64 -15.43
CA PHE A 219 21.32 4.17 -15.63
C PHE A 219 22.26 5.29 -16.12
N PRO A 220 23.58 5.16 -15.92
CA PRO A 220 24.54 6.17 -16.36
C PRO A 220 24.51 6.47 -17.86
N ASN A 221 24.14 5.48 -18.69
CA ASN A 221 24.00 5.63 -20.14
C ASN A 221 22.65 6.27 -20.57
N GLY A 222 21.84 6.74 -19.62
CA GLY A 222 20.53 7.33 -19.88
C GLY A 222 19.39 6.32 -20.06
N LYS A 223 19.66 5.01 -20.02
CA LYS A 223 18.60 3.99 -20.08
C LYS A 223 17.74 4.06 -18.82
N GLU A 224 16.43 3.95 -19.02
CA GLU A 224 15.45 3.89 -17.94
C GLU A 224 14.76 2.53 -17.89
N VAL A 225 14.83 1.84 -16.75
CA VAL A 225 14.16 0.55 -16.54
C VAL A 225 13.20 0.65 -15.36
N ARG A 226 11.96 0.24 -15.60
CA ARG A 226 10.84 0.40 -14.65
C ARG A 226 10.55 -0.91 -13.94
N VAL A 227 10.54 -0.87 -12.60
CA VAL A 227 10.25 -2.01 -11.73
C VAL A 227 9.02 -1.71 -10.89
N ASN A 228 7.99 -2.55 -10.97
CA ASN A 228 6.77 -2.45 -10.18
C ASN A 228 6.72 -3.66 -9.24
N ALA A 229 7.15 -3.45 -8.01
CA ALA A 229 7.19 -4.47 -6.99
C ALA A 229 5.99 -4.29 -6.05
N ARG A 230 5.23 -5.36 -5.82
CA ARG A 230 4.08 -5.36 -4.92
C ARG A 230 4.01 -6.70 -4.21
N HIS A 231 3.53 -6.72 -2.99
CA HIS A 231 3.25 -7.99 -2.32
C HIS A 231 2.29 -8.87 -3.14
N ASP A 232 1.21 -8.27 -3.66
CA ASP A 232 0.41 -8.88 -4.74
C ASP A 232 -0.18 -7.83 -5.71
N PHE A 233 -0.64 -8.31 -6.86
CA PHE A 233 -1.41 -7.55 -7.84
C PHE A 233 -2.86 -8.01 -7.86
N ARG A 234 -3.78 -7.05 -8.06
CA ARG A 234 -5.21 -7.36 -8.17
C ARG A 234 -5.49 -8.28 -9.37
N GLY A 235 -6.01 -9.47 -9.06
CA GLY A 235 -6.40 -10.47 -10.05
C GLY A 235 -5.91 -11.86 -9.63
N TYR A 236 -6.73 -12.87 -9.90
CA TYR A 236 -6.44 -14.25 -9.51
C TYR A 236 -6.78 -15.22 -10.65
N SER A 237 -6.01 -16.29 -10.74
CA SER A 237 -6.26 -17.43 -11.61
C SER A 237 -5.78 -18.70 -10.90
N GLN A 238 -6.55 -19.78 -11.00
CA GLN A 238 -6.15 -21.11 -10.54
C GLN A 238 -5.09 -21.74 -11.46
N TRP A 239 -4.94 -21.22 -12.69
CA TRP A 239 -4.11 -21.81 -13.74
C TRP A 239 -2.83 -21.04 -14.04
N ASN A 240 -2.82 -19.73 -13.76
CA ASN A 240 -1.70 -18.86 -14.09
C ASN A 240 -1.17 -18.18 -12.81
N PRO A 241 -0.02 -18.65 -12.27
CA PRO A 241 0.61 -18.10 -11.08
C PRO A 241 0.88 -16.58 -11.17
N VAL A 242 1.15 -16.07 -12.37
CA VAL A 242 1.45 -14.66 -12.63
C VAL A 242 0.28 -13.89 -13.23
N HIS A 243 -0.96 -14.35 -13.04
CA HIS A 243 -2.14 -13.69 -13.59
C HIS A 243 -2.27 -12.21 -13.17
N GLY A 244 -2.09 -11.90 -11.89
CA GLY A 244 -2.15 -10.53 -11.37
C GLY A 244 -1.15 -9.58 -12.08
N PRO A 245 0.16 -9.87 -12.04
CA PRO A 245 1.17 -9.09 -12.76
C PRO A 245 0.92 -9.04 -14.28
N SER A 246 0.56 -10.15 -14.90
CA SER A 246 0.26 -10.22 -16.35
C SER A 246 -0.93 -9.35 -16.75
N LYS A 247 -1.99 -9.37 -15.93
CA LYS A 247 -3.16 -8.50 -16.10
C LYS A 247 -2.78 -7.04 -15.95
N ALA A 248 -1.92 -6.69 -14.99
CA ALA A 248 -1.45 -5.32 -14.82
C ALA A 248 -0.73 -4.81 -16.09
N ILE A 249 0.16 -5.62 -16.67
CA ILE A 249 0.82 -5.28 -17.95
C ILE A 249 -0.23 -4.99 -19.04
N GLN A 250 -1.18 -5.90 -19.24
CA GLN A 250 -2.21 -5.76 -20.27
C GLN A 250 -3.15 -4.58 -20.04
N MET A 251 -3.38 -4.20 -18.78
CA MET A 251 -4.22 -3.06 -18.38
C MET A 251 -3.48 -1.71 -18.45
N GLY A 252 -2.29 -1.66 -19.05
CA GLY A 252 -1.59 -0.43 -19.38
C GLY A 252 -0.44 -0.05 -18.46
N TRP A 253 -0.06 -0.91 -17.50
CA TRP A 253 1.20 -0.71 -16.77
C TRP A 253 2.38 -1.06 -17.69
N ARG A 254 3.02 -0.02 -18.25
CA ARG A 254 4.18 -0.14 -19.17
C ARG A 254 5.50 -0.23 -18.41
N ASP A 255 5.59 -1.16 -17.47
CA ASP A 255 6.79 -1.42 -16.69
C ASP A 255 7.56 -2.60 -17.26
N HIS A 256 8.88 -2.62 -17.10
CA HIS A 256 9.71 -3.69 -17.65
C HIS A 256 9.66 -4.93 -16.77
N ILE A 257 9.59 -4.74 -15.45
CA ILE A 257 9.50 -5.81 -14.46
C ILE A 257 8.29 -5.54 -13.57
N LEU A 258 7.38 -6.50 -13.47
CA LEU A 258 6.28 -6.50 -12.51
C LEU A 258 6.40 -7.78 -11.67
N THR A 259 6.69 -7.63 -10.39
CA THR A 259 7.03 -8.77 -9.51
C THR A 259 6.20 -8.79 -8.23
N ALA A 260 5.81 -9.99 -7.78
CA ALA A 260 4.98 -10.23 -6.61
C ALA A 260 5.30 -11.52 -5.84
N GLY A 261 4.73 -11.66 -4.64
CA GLY A 261 4.94 -12.73 -3.66
C GLY A 261 3.60 -13.26 -3.16
N HIS A 262 3.34 -13.25 -1.85
CA HIS A 262 2.05 -13.44 -1.16
C HIS A 262 1.42 -14.84 -1.25
N LYS A 263 1.49 -15.48 -2.41
CA LYS A 263 0.80 -16.74 -2.69
C LYS A 263 1.68 -17.97 -2.47
N HIS A 264 2.95 -17.77 -2.13
CA HIS A 264 3.92 -18.86 -1.93
C HIS A 264 4.04 -19.80 -3.15
N ILE A 265 3.84 -19.26 -4.36
CA ILE A 265 3.99 -19.97 -5.63
C ILE A 265 4.86 -19.17 -6.58
N SER A 266 5.57 -19.85 -7.47
CA SER A 266 6.48 -19.22 -8.41
C SER A 266 5.90 -19.21 -9.83
N GLY A 267 6.27 -18.21 -10.63
CA GLY A 267 6.00 -18.24 -12.06
C GLY A 267 6.54 -17.03 -12.80
N ALA A 268 6.62 -17.15 -14.12
CA ALA A 268 6.99 -16.06 -15.01
C ALA A 268 6.16 -16.07 -16.29
N ALA A 269 5.91 -14.89 -16.84
CA ALA A 269 5.38 -14.68 -18.18
C ALA A 269 6.05 -13.47 -18.82
N ILE A 270 6.25 -13.54 -20.13
CA ILE A 270 6.82 -12.45 -20.93
C ILE A 270 5.73 -11.94 -21.86
N LEU A 271 5.48 -10.64 -21.82
CA LEU A 271 4.44 -10.00 -22.62
C LEU A 271 5.05 -8.81 -23.35
N LYS A 272 4.88 -8.76 -24.68
CA LYS A 272 5.32 -7.63 -25.50
C LYS A 272 4.15 -6.71 -25.77
N CYS A 273 4.30 -5.42 -25.51
CA CYS A 273 3.31 -4.43 -25.90
C CYS A 273 3.38 -4.20 -27.41
N PRO A 274 2.34 -4.50 -28.20
CA PRO A 274 2.38 -4.31 -29.66
C PRO A 274 2.50 -2.83 -30.06
N ALA A 275 2.00 -1.91 -29.23
CA ALA A 275 2.01 -0.48 -29.55
C ALA A 275 3.38 0.19 -29.32
N THR A 276 4.15 -0.26 -28.33
CA THR A 276 5.45 0.37 -27.97
C THR A 276 6.65 -0.54 -28.16
N GLY A 277 6.45 -1.82 -28.46
CA GLY A 277 7.52 -2.82 -28.55
C GLY A 277 8.12 -3.24 -27.20
N LEU A 278 7.78 -2.56 -26.10
CA LEU A 278 8.24 -2.84 -24.74
C LEU A 278 7.97 -4.30 -24.36
N ILE A 279 9.01 -5.02 -23.94
CA ILE A 279 8.92 -6.34 -23.34
C ILE A 279 8.81 -6.19 -21.82
N SER A 280 7.73 -6.74 -21.26
CA SER A 280 7.44 -6.75 -19.84
C SER A 280 7.52 -8.16 -19.28
N HIS A 281 8.12 -8.29 -18.11
CA HIS A 281 8.25 -9.54 -17.36
C HIS A 281 7.29 -9.53 -16.17
N ALA A 282 6.27 -10.39 -16.21
CA ALA A 282 5.38 -10.68 -15.10
C ALA A 282 5.97 -11.81 -14.29
N LEU A 283 6.35 -11.53 -13.04
CA LEU A 283 7.07 -12.45 -12.17
C LEU A 283 6.31 -12.66 -10.86
N ARG A 284 6.42 -13.88 -10.32
CA ARG A 284 6.05 -14.18 -8.94
C ARG A 284 7.12 -15.07 -8.32
N CYS A 285 7.63 -14.67 -7.16
CA CYS A 285 8.43 -15.53 -6.30
C CYS A 285 7.54 -16.17 -5.22
N ALA A 286 7.93 -17.36 -4.77
CA ALA A 286 7.29 -18.01 -3.63
C ALA A 286 7.89 -17.46 -2.32
N GLY A 287 7.93 -18.25 -1.26
CA GLY A 287 8.53 -17.86 0.01
C GLY A 287 9.62 -18.82 0.46
N TYR A 288 10.32 -18.42 1.52
CA TYR A 288 11.30 -19.27 2.21
C TYR A 288 10.64 -20.20 3.23
N LYS A 289 9.39 -19.92 3.62
CA LYS A 289 8.54 -20.85 4.39
C LYS A 289 8.11 -22.03 3.52
N LYS A 290 8.79 -23.16 3.68
CA LYS A 290 8.56 -24.39 2.90
C LYS A 290 7.57 -25.34 3.58
N HIS A 291 7.60 -25.38 4.91
CA HIS A 291 6.72 -26.26 5.68
C HIS A 291 5.68 -25.42 6.40
N ASP A 292 4.40 -25.66 6.10
CA ASP A 292 3.29 -24.94 6.72
C ASP A 292 2.09 -25.87 6.88
N ARG A 293 1.86 -26.29 8.13
CA ARG A 293 0.71 -27.11 8.49
C ARG A 293 -0.62 -26.47 8.08
N TYR A 294 -0.74 -25.14 8.14
CA TYR A 294 -1.96 -24.45 7.73
C TYR A 294 -2.17 -24.51 6.21
N ALA A 295 -1.09 -24.44 5.42
CA ALA A 295 -1.18 -24.66 3.98
C ALA A 295 -1.56 -26.12 3.64
N GLU A 296 -1.05 -27.09 4.40
CA GLU A 296 -1.42 -28.50 4.29
C GLU A 296 -2.90 -28.73 4.64
N GLU A 297 -3.41 -28.14 5.74
CA GLU A 297 -4.83 -28.18 6.12
C GLU A 297 -5.75 -27.65 5.01
N LEU A 298 -5.31 -26.61 4.30
CA LEU A 298 -6.03 -26.02 3.18
C LEU A 298 -5.88 -26.81 1.87
N GLY A 299 -4.99 -27.81 1.82
CA GLY A 299 -4.70 -28.59 0.62
C GLY A 299 -4.11 -27.76 -0.52
N LEU A 300 -3.29 -26.74 -0.19
CA LEU A 300 -2.65 -25.90 -1.22
C LEU A 300 -1.57 -26.71 -1.96
N PRO A 301 -1.61 -26.76 -3.30
CA PRO A 301 -0.61 -27.50 -4.06
C PRO A 301 0.74 -26.78 -4.02
N ASP A 302 1.82 -27.55 -3.93
CA ASP A 302 3.17 -27.02 -4.07
C ASP A 302 3.42 -26.60 -5.53
N GLN A 303 3.47 -25.29 -5.75
CA GLN A 303 3.87 -24.67 -7.01
C GLN A 303 5.09 -23.75 -6.79
N ASN A 304 5.89 -24.03 -5.76
CA ASN A 304 7.12 -23.32 -5.47
C ASN A 304 8.25 -23.86 -6.39
N ILE A 305 8.70 -23.03 -7.33
CA ILE A 305 9.88 -23.34 -8.16
C ILE A 305 11.14 -22.81 -7.46
N SER A 306 11.05 -21.62 -6.87
CA SER A 306 12.13 -20.97 -6.13
C SER A 306 11.56 -19.88 -5.20
N PRO A 307 12.15 -19.70 -4.01
CA PRO A 307 11.76 -18.65 -3.06
C PRO A 307 12.08 -17.23 -3.55
N CYS A 308 12.83 -17.10 -4.65
CA CYS A 308 13.20 -15.84 -5.24
C CYS A 308 13.21 -15.90 -6.77
N VAL A 309 13.22 -14.75 -7.41
CA VAL A 309 13.41 -14.62 -8.86
C VAL A 309 14.42 -13.52 -9.13
N ILE A 310 15.37 -13.77 -10.01
CA ILE A 310 16.47 -12.85 -10.28
C ILE A 310 16.27 -12.23 -11.66
N THR A 311 16.38 -10.91 -11.73
CA THR A 311 16.40 -10.19 -13.01
C THR A 311 17.77 -9.57 -13.23
N ILE A 312 18.43 -9.93 -14.32
CA ILE A 312 19.65 -9.28 -14.79
C ILE A 312 19.26 -8.25 -15.85
N ILE A 313 19.57 -6.99 -15.58
CA ILE A 313 19.28 -5.85 -16.44
C ILE A 313 20.57 -5.42 -17.14
N ASP A 314 20.59 -5.50 -18.47
CA ASP A 314 21.71 -5.04 -19.29
C ASP A 314 21.29 -3.77 -20.05
N PRO A 315 21.63 -2.58 -19.54
CA PRO A 315 21.04 -1.31 -19.97
C PRO A 315 21.51 -0.86 -21.36
N ARG A 316 22.37 -1.64 -22.04
CA ARG A 316 22.81 -1.38 -23.41
C ARG A 316 21.76 -1.74 -24.46
N PHE A 317 20.79 -2.56 -24.10
CA PHE A 317 19.78 -3.07 -25.02
C PHE A 317 18.49 -2.25 -24.98
N GLU A 318 17.76 -2.26 -26.09
CA GLU A 318 16.51 -1.53 -26.24
C GLU A 318 15.31 -2.23 -25.61
N ASP A 319 14.21 -1.50 -25.40
CA ASP A 319 12.99 -1.98 -24.75
C ASP A 319 12.34 -3.20 -25.45
N ASN A 320 12.66 -3.38 -26.73
CA ASN A 320 12.15 -4.45 -27.58
C ASN A 320 13.15 -5.61 -27.78
N ASP A 321 14.31 -5.56 -27.13
CA ASP A 321 15.36 -6.56 -27.21
C ASP A 321 15.27 -7.52 -26.02
N PRO A 322 15.18 -8.84 -26.25
CA PRO A 322 15.06 -9.82 -25.17
C PRO A 322 16.28 -9.88 -24.23
N ARG A 323 17.42 -9.25 -24.60
CA ARG A 323 18.63 -9.22 -23.79
C ARG A 323 18.63 -8.12 -22.74
N LEU A 324 17.70 -7.15 -22.81
CA LEU A 324 17.58 -6.09 -21.80
C LEU A 324 17.32 -6.68 -20.41
N ILE A 325 16.46 -7.69 -20.31
CA ILE A 325 16.14 -8.37 -19.05
C ILE A 325 16.24 -9.88 -19.24
N THR A 326 17.12 -10.50 -18.45
CA THR A 326 17.21 -11.95 -18.32
C THR A 326 16.63 -12.36 -16.97
N VAL A 327 15.75 -13.36 -16.95
CA VAL A 327 15.13 -13.90 -15.72
C VAL A 327 15.77 -15.24 -15.40
N LEU A 328 16.20 -15.40 -14.15
CA LEU A 328 16.83 -16.61 -13.61
C LEU A 328 16.17 -16.97 -12.27
N TRP A 329 16.20 -18.24 -11.89
CA TRP A 329 15.53 -18.75 -10.69
C TRP A 329 16.48 -19.25 -9.61
N ASP A 330 17.72 -19.57 -10.00
CA ASP A 330 18.81 -19.90 -9.10
C ASP A 330 19.68 -18.66 -8.84
N VAL A 331 20.01 -18.41 -7.57
CA VAL A 331 20.74 -17.21 -7.15
C VAL A 331 22.22 -17.30 -7.51
N GLU A 332 22.82 -18.49 -7.42
CA GLU A 332 24.23 -18.72 -7.71
C GLU A 332 24.49 -18.61 -9.21
N GLU A 333 23.70 -19.29 -10.04
CA GLU A 333 23.77 -19.18 -11.51
C GLU A 333 23.56 -17.73 -11.97
N ALA A 334 22.64 -17.01 -11.33
CA ALA A 334 22.42 -15.60 -11.65
C ALA A 334 23.59 -14.71 -11.25
N ALA A 335 24.27 -15.01 -10.15
CA ALA A 335 25.47 -14.30 -9.74
C ALA A 335 26.64 -14.53 -10.70
N GLU A 336 26.84 -15.76 -11.15
CA GLU A 336 27.84 -16.11 -12.17
C GLU A 336 27.52 -15.42 -13.50
N PHE A 337 26.27 -15.49 -13.95
CA PHE A 337 25.84 -14.87 -15.20
C PHE A 337 25.98 -13.35 -15.17
N LEU A 338 25.64 -12.69 -14.06
CA LEU A 338 25.87 -11.27 -13.87
C LEU A 338 27.36 -10.93 -13.94
N THR A 339 28.20 -11.72 -13.28
CA THR A 339 29.66 -11.54 -13.29
C THR A 339 30.20 -11.62 -14.72
N TYR A 340 29.79 -12.63 -15.49
CA TYR A 340 30.11 -12.77 -16.91
C TYR A 340 29.66 -11.55 -17.73
N LYS A 341 28.41 -11.10 -17.57
CA LYS A 341 27.85 -9.94 -18.28
C LYS A 341 28.64 -8.66 -18.00
N ARG A 342 29.05 -8.47 -16.74
CA ARG A 342 29.85 -7.31 -16.31
C ARG A 342 31.28 -7.38 -16.83
N GLN A 343 31.91 -8.55 -16.86
CA GLN A 343 33.23 -8.72 -17.49
C GLN A 343 33.16 -8.38 -18.98
N LYS A 344 32.16 -8.91 -19.69
CA LYS A 344 31.93 -8.60 -21.11
C LYS A 344 31.66 -7.11 -21.36
N HIS A 345 31.00 -6.42 -20.43
CA HIS A 345 30.80 -4.97 -20.51
C HIS A 345 32.11 -4.20 -20.33
N ALA A 346 32.96 -4.62 -19.41
CA ALA A 346 34.24 -3.95 -19.15
C ALA A 346 35.29 -4.15 -20.26
N SER A 347 35.08 -5.12 -21.16
CA SER A 347 35.92 -5.37 -22.32
C SER A 347 35.53 -4.58 -23.58
N ILE A 348 34.50 -3.75 -23.49
CA ILE A 348 34.01 -2.84 -24.55
C ILE A 348 34.32 -1.43 -24.10
#